data_AF-A0A949GPV4-F1
#
_entry.id   AF-A0A949GPV4-F1
#
_cell.length_a   1.000
_cell.length_b   1.000
_cell.length_c   1.000
_cell.angle_alpha   90.00
_cell.angle_beta   90.00
_cell.angle_gamma   90.00
#
_symmetry.space_group_name_H-M   'P 1'
#
loop_
_entity.id
_entity.type
_entity.pdbx_description
1 polymer ?
#
loop_
_entity_poly.entity_id
_entity_poly.type
_entity_poly.pdbx_seq_one_letter_code
_entity_poly.pdbx_strand_id
1 'polypeptide(L)'
;AWFTFYGPGPVVAVGQDYRWANDPAADPALFAHPVLYVSEIRRDDSALIAAHFAHVTEIARIDRKREGVPIAHYVVYRVSGLKGAAVGHIP
;
A
#
# COMPACT_ATOMS: atom_id res chain seq x y z
N ALA A 1 -3.95 9.49 4.39
CA ALA A 1 -4.81 8.29 4.21
C ALA A 1 -5.33 7.82 5.57
N TRP A 2 -6.52 7.18 5.70
CA TRP A 2 -7.08 6.85 7.03
C TRP A 2 -6.14 5.95 7.87
N PHE A 3 -5.39 5.07 7.22
CA PHE A 3 -4.47 4.14 7.89
C PHE A 3 -3.30 4.87 8.58
N THR A 4 -2.92 6.06 8.11
CA THR A 4 -1.89 6.92 8.73
C THR A 4 -2.19 7.19 10.21
N PHE A 5 -3.47 7.30 10.59
CA PHE A 5 -3.86 7.62 11.98
C PHE A 5 -3.83 6.42 12.94
N TYR A 6 -3.67 5.20 12.43
CA TYR A 6 -3.78 3.97 13.23
C TYR A 6 -2.58 3.02 13.06
N GLY A 7 -1.72 3.27 12.06
CA GLY A 7 -0.55 2.45 11.78
C GLY A 7 0.64 2.80 12.67
N PRO A 8 1.54 1.84 12.95
CA PRO A 8 2.74 2.06 13.75
C PRO A 8 3.89 2.74 12.97
N GLY A 9 3.67 3.16 11.73
CA GLY A 9 4.73 3.62 10.84
C GLY A 9 4.24 4.44 9.65
N PRO A 10 5.18 4.92 8.81
CA PRO A 10 4.85 5.75 7.67
C PRO A 10 3.95 5.00 6.67
N VAL A 11 2.99 5.72 6.10
CA VAL A 11 2.05 5.20 5.11
C VAL A 11 2.31 5.90 3.79
N VAL A 12 2.51 5.12 2.73
CA VAL A 12 2.62 5.63 1.36
C VAL A 12 1.31 5.37 0.63
N ALA A 13 0.73 6.41 0.04
CA ALA A 13 -0.45 6.29 -0.80
C ALA A 13 -0.05 6.08 -2.27
N VAL A 14 -0.62 5.05 -2.91
CA VAL A 14 -0.27 4.63 -4.28
C VAL A 14 -1.51 4.56 -5.17
N GLY A 15 -1.35 4.80 -6.48
CA GLY A 15 -2.40 4.64 -7.50
C GLY A 15 -3.53 5.68 -7.46
N GLN A 16 -3.40 6.74 -6.67
CA GLN A 16 -4.39 7.83 -6.55
C GLN A 16 -3.69 9.18 -6.53
N ASP A 17 -2.70 9.38 -7.40
CA ASP A 17 -1.84 10.56 -7.42
C ASP A 17 -2.64 11.86 -7.55
N TYR A 18 -3.79 11.83 -8.24
CA TYR A 18 -4.72 12.96 -8.32
C TYR A 18 -5.24 13.46 -6.96
N ARG A 19 -5.26 12.60 -5.92
CA ARG A 19 -5.65 12.98 -4.56
C ARG A 19 -4.50 13.56 -3.75
N TRP A 20 -3.26 13.25 -4.13
CA TRP A 20 -2.06 13.52 -3.37
C TRP A 20 -1.07 14.39 -4.17
N ALA A 21 -1.55 15.09 -5.20
CA ALA A 21 -0.69 15.84 -6.12
C ALA A 21 0.13 16.95 -5.46
N ASN A 22 -0.33 17.46 -4.32
CA ASN A 22 0.37 18.48 -3.54
C ASN A 22 1.25 17.89 -2.43
N ASP A 23 1.18 16.59 -2.21
CA ASP A 23 1.94 15.90 -1.17
C ASP A 23 3.30 15.47 -1.71
N PRO A 24 4.33 15.41 -0.85
CA PRO A 24 5.65 14.98 -1.27
C PRO A 24 5.62 13.54 -1.78
N ALA A 25 6.36 13.28 -2.85
CA ALA A 25 6.64 11.93 -3.31
C ALA A 25 7.35 11.13 -2.19
N ALA A 26 7.10 9.82 -2.14
CA ALA A 26 7.75 8.96 -1.16
C ALA A 26 9.28 8.93 -1.37
N ASP A 27 10.03 8.96 -0.27
CA ASP A 27 11.48 8.75 -0.30
C ASP A 27 11.78 7.27 -0.63
N PRO A 28 12.61 6.96 -1.64
CA PRO A 28 13.06 5.59 -1.93
C PRO A 28 13.62 4.84 -0.71
N ALA A 29 14.21 5.54 0.26
CA ALA A 29 14.75 4.94 1.48
C ALA A 29 13.67 4.21 2.32
N LEU A 30 12.40 4.61 2.22
CA LEU A 30 11.28 3.92 2.88
C LEU A 30 11.09 2.48 2.39
N PHE A 31 11.62 2.16 1.21
CA PHE A 31 11.52 0.85 0.58
C PHE A 31 12.82 0.04 0.64
N ALA A 32 13.80 0.47 1.45
CA ALA A 32 15.06 -0.24 1.65
C ALA A 32 14.87 -1.62 2.31
N HIS A 33 13.75 -1.80 3.02
CA HIS A 33 13.34 -3.06 3.63
C HIS A 33 11.98 -3.50 3.10
N PRO A 34 11.62 -4.80 3.26
CA PRO A 34 10.30 -5.26 2.89
C PRO A 34 9.19 -4.45 3.57
N VAL A 35 8.22 -4.00 2.79
CA VAL A 35 7.05 -3.26 3.28
C VAL A 35 5.76 -4.03 3.01
N LEU A 36 4.66 -3.56 3.58
CA LEU A 36 3.33 -4.11 3.34
C LEU A 36 2.59 -3.24 2.32
N TYR A 37 2.09 -3.86 1.27
CA TYR A 37 1.09 -3.26 0.41
C TYR A 37 -0.28 -3.79 0.83
N VAL A 38 -1.19 -2.88 1.17
CA VAL A 38 -2.54 -3.20 1.66
C VAL A 38 -3.54 -2.51 0.74
N SER A 39 -4.44 -3.29 0.16
CA SER A 39 -5.53 -2.75 -0.66
C SER A 39 -6.84 -3.45 -0.37
N GLU A 40 -7.95 -2.73 -0.58
CA GLU A 40 -9.27 -3.33 -0.65
C GLU A 40 -9.33 -4.14 -1.95
N ILE A 41 -9.80 -5.39 -1.92
CA ILE A 41 -9.75 -6.32 -3.06
C ILE A 41 -10.35 -5.70 -4.34
N ARG A 42 -11.46 -4.96 -4.22
CA ARG A 42 -12.13 -4.30 -5.37
C ARG A 42 -11.33 -3.13 -5.97
N ARG A 43 -10.23 -2.73 -5.35
CA ARG A 43 -9.32 -1.66 -5.77
C ARG A 43 -7.86 -2.14 -5.75
N ASP A 44 -7.63 -3.46 -5.74
CA ASP A 44 -6.29 -4.00 -5.75
C ASP A 44 -5.60 -3.62 -7.06
N ASP A 45 -4.46 -2.95 -6.96
CA ASP A 45 -3.60 -2.59 -8.08
C ASP A 45 -2.21 -3.18 -7.87
N SER A 46 -2.19 -4.46 -7.48
CA SER A 46 -0.97 -5.25 -7.31
C SER A 46 -0.14 -5.31 -8.60
N ALA A 47 -0.74 -5.08 -9.77
CA ALA A 47 -0.05 -4.94 -11.06
C ALA A 47 0.86 -3.70 -11.11
N LEU A 48 0.36 -2.53 -10.69
CA LEU A 48 1.20 -1.32 -10.52
C LEU A 48 2.37 -1.62 -9.57
N ILE A 49 2.09 -2.28 -8.44
CA ILE A 49 3.13 -2.60 -7.46
C ILE A 49 4.17 -3.58 -8.03
N ALA A 50 3.75 -4.60 -8.78
CA ALA A 50 4.65 -5.52 -9.46
C ALA A 50 5.54 -4.84 -10.51
N ALA A 51 5.11 -3.72 -11.10
CA ALA A 51 5.96 -2.93 -11.98
C ALA A 51 7.12 -2.25 -11.23
N HIS A 52 6.93 -1.87 -9.97
CA HIS A 52 7.94 -1.17 -9.15
C HIS A 52 8.74 -2.07 -8.21
N PHE A 53 8.31 -3.30 -7.92
CA PHE A 53 9.01 -4.18 -6.98
C PHE A 53 9.41 -5.51 -7.60
N ALA A 54 10.55 -6.06 -7.18
CA ALA A 54 11.05 -7.36 -7.63
C ALA A 54 10.25 -8.52 -7.03
N HIS A 55 9.76 -8.35 -5.80
CA HIS A 55 8.99 -9.36 -5.09
C HIS A 55 7.67 -8.77 -4.59
N VAL A 56 6.56 -9.42 -4.96
CA VAL A 56 5.21 -9.09 -4.50
C VAL A 56 4.51 -10.41 -4.15
N THR A 57 4.38 -10.70 -2.87
CA THR A 57 3.82 -11.97 -2.38
C THR A 57 2.57 -11.69 -1.56
N GLU A 58 1.43 -12.25 -1.96
CA GLU A 58 0.22 -12.23 -1.13
C GLU A 58 0.50 -13.01 0.16
N ILE A 59 0.26 -12.40 1.32
CA ILE A 59 0.51 -13.04 2.63
C ILE A 59 -0.74 -13.17 3.48
N ALA A 60 -1.80 -12.40 3.20
CA ALA A 60 -3.04 -12.48 3.94
C ALA A 60 -4.23 -11.88 3.18
N ARG A 61 -5.42 -12.34 3.55
CA ARG A 61 -6.70 -11.71 3.27
C ARG A 61 -7.40 -11.38 4.57
N ILE A 62 -7.95 -10.17 4.68
CA ILE A 62 -8.48 -9.64 5.94
C ILE A 62 -9.84 -9.02 5.70
N ASP A 63 -10.84 -9.43 6.48
CA ASP A 63 -12.14 -8.78 6.49
C ASP A 63 -12.17 -7.64 7.49
N ARG A 64 -12.57 -6.45 7.03
CA ARG A 64 -13.02 -5.40 7.94
C ARG A 64 -14.47 -5.68 8.29
N LYS A 65 -14.74 -5.89 9.58
CA LYS A 65 -16.07 -6.22 10.09
C LYS A 65 -16.68 -5.05 10.86
N ARG A 66 -18.00 -4.92 10.81
CA ARG A 66 -18.81 -4.10 11.71
C ARG A 66 -19.86 -5.00 12.34
N GLU A 67 -19.84 -5.11 13.68
CA GLU A 67 -20.74 -6.01 14.42
C GLU A 67 -20.66 -7.47 13.91
N GLY A 68 -19.45 -7.94 13.58
CA GLY A 68 -19.21 -9.28 13.06
C GLY A 68 -19.52 -9.46 11.56
N VAL A 69 -20.21 -8.51 10.92
CA VAL A 69 -20.55 -8.55 9.49
C VAL A 69 -19.41 -7.97 8.66
N PRO A 70 -18.84 -8.70 7.67
CA PRO A 70 -17.86 -8.14 6.74
C PRO A 70 -18.44 -6.98 5.93
N ILE A 71 -17.76 -5.83 5.95
CA ILE A 71 -18.13 -4.63 5.19
C ILE A 71 -17.10 -4.23 4.14
N ALA A 72 -15.91 -4.84 4.18
CA ALA A 72 -14.88 -4.72 3.15
C ALA A 72 -13.89 -5.87 3.27
N HIS A 73 -13.30 -6.25 2.13
CA HIS A 73 -12.29 -7.31 2.04
C HIS A 73 -10.97 -6.69 1.59
N TYR A 74 -9.91 -6.99 2.32
CA TYR A 74 -8.57 -6.51 2.05
C TYR A 74 -7.65 -7.66 1.70
N VAL A 75 -6.67 -7.35 0.86
CA VAL A 75 -5.53 -8.21 0.55
C VAL A 75 -4.26 -7.51 1.04
N VAL A 76 -3.35 -8.30 1.61
CA VAL A 76 -2.06 -7.83 2.12
C VAL A 76 -0.95 -8.57 1.39
N TYR A 77 -0.03 -7.80 0.82
CA TYR A 77 1.16 -8.29 0.17
C TYR A 77 2.40 -7.88 0.96
N ARG A 78 3.39 -8.77 1.05
CA ARG A 78 4.76 -8.40 1.36
C ARG A 78 5.45 -8.01 0.07
N VAL A 79 6.04 -6.82 0.04
CA VAL A 79 6.71 -6.30 -1.17
C VAL A 79 8.13 -5.87 -0.85
N SER A 80 9.08 -6.14 -1.76
CA SER A 80 10.49 -5.78 -1.58
C SER A 80 11.25 -5.69 -2.91
N GLY A 81 12.44 -5.10 -2.84
CA GLY A 81 13.32 -4.93 -4.00
C GLY A 81 12.79 -3.86 -4.96
N LEU A 82 12.73 -2.61 -4.49
CA LEU A 82 12.32 -1.46 -5.30
C LEU A 82 13.17 -1.39 -6.59
N LYS A 83 12.49 -1.21 -7.72
CA LYS A 83 13.07 -1.03 -9.05
C LYS A 83 12.93 0.44 -9.44
N GLY A 84 14.06 1.16 -9.42
CA GLY A 84 14.10 2.56 -9.85
C GLY A 84 13.49 3.52 -8.83
N ALA A 85 12.61 4.40 -9.29
CA ALA A 85 12.03 5.46 -8.47
C ALA A 85 10.97 4.94 -7.48
N ALA A 86 10.84 5.63 -6.35
CA ALA A 86 9.78 5.41 -5.39
C ALA A 86 8.39 5.58 -6.04
N VAL A 87 7.42 4.82 -5.52
CA VAL A 87 6.02 4.91 -5.93
C VAL A 87 5.22 5.64 -4.85
N GLY A 88 4.27 6.49 -5.26
CA GLY A 88 3.30 7.11 -4.38
C GLY A 88 3.80 8.32 -3.58
N HIS A 89 2.93 8.79 -2.69
CA HIS A 89 3.08 10.02 -1.91
C HIS A 89 2.90 9.78 -0.42
N ILE A 90 3.44 10.66 0.42
CA ILE A 90 3.25 10.65 1.88
C ILE A 90 2.10 11.60 2.25
N PRO A 91 0.95 11.07 2.73
CA PRO A 91 -0.25 11.84 3.03
C PRO A 91 -0.39 12.29 4.49
#